data_AF-A0A9W6QL09-F1
#
_entry.id   AF-A0A9W6QL09-F1
#
_cell.length_a   1.000
_cell.length_b   1.000
_cell.length_c   1.000
_cell.angle_alpha   90.00
_cell.angle_beta   90.00
_cell.angle_gamma   90.00
#
_symmetry.space_group_name_H-M   'P 1'
#
loop_
_entity.id
_entity.type
_entity.pdbx_description
1 polymer ?
#
loop_
_entity_poly.entity_id
_entity_poly.type
_entity_poly.pdbx_seq_one_letter_code
_entity_poly.pdbx_strand_id
1 'polypeptide(L)'
;MSEAERRLRDAFTEGAAHAPSDDGMLAAVHHRVRRRRTTRLAVAAGVAVLGLAGGAVYVAQHGPPDMTATAAGSPQRPGAHPGVVGMWEPVSVTGFSGSLKSPRNQVPLITLTGDGRWTASDGCNTASGRYKAGGDQFAATTEGPSTLIGCANVPNAHVLTHAATYAVRGDELIFYGADGAELGTYRRVAN
;
A
#
# COMPACT_ATOMS: atom_id res chain seq x y z
N MET A 1 -8.24 -53.00 -11.47
CA MET A 1 -7.20 -51.94 -11.38
C MET A 1 -6.55 -51.80 -12.74
N SER A 2 -6.65 -50.63 -13.38
CA SER A 2 -6.28 -50.43 -14.79
C SER A 2 -4.79 -50.10 -14.97
N GLU A 3 -4.25 -50.33 -16.17
CA GLU A 3 -2.85 -50.02 -16.50
C GLU A 3 -2.54 -48.52 -16.37
N ALA A 4 -3.53 -47.67 -16.64
CA ALA A 4 -3.43 -46.21 -16.50
C ALA A 4 -3.25 -45.79 -15.02
N GLU A 5 -3.94 -46.46 -14.09
CA GLU A 5 -3.82 -46.15 -12.66
C GLU A 5 -2.44 -46.54 -12.11
N ARG A 6 -1.84 -47.61 -12.64
CA ARG A 6 -0.50 -48.05 -12.28
C ARG A 6 0.56 -47.04 -12.74
N ARG A 7 0.48 -46.61 -14.01
CA ARG A 7 1.37 -45.58 -14.56
C ARG A 7 1.31 -44.26 -13.80
N LEU A 8 0.11 -43.85 -13.37
CA LEU A 8 -0.05 -42.65 -12.54
C LEU A 8 0.66 -42.79 -11.18
N ARG A 9 0.48 -43.92 -10.49
CA ARG A 9 1.17 -44.15 -9.21
C ARG A 9 2.69 -44.19 -9.37
N ASP A 10 3.19 -44.84 -10.41
CA ASP A 10 4.63 -44.94 -10.65
C ASP A 10 5.21 -43.53 -10.89
N ALA A 11 4.56 -42.71 -11.71
CA ALA A 11 4.97 -41.32 -11.97
C ALA A 11 4.92 -40.44 -10.70
N PHE A 12 3.91 -40.60 -9.85
CA PHE A 12 3.83 -39.87 -8.57
C PHE A 12 4.92 -40.30 -7.59
N THR A 13 5.25 -41.59 -7.55
CA THR A 13 6.28 -42.12 -6.65
C THR A 13 7.68 -41.71 -7.10
N GLU A 14 7.93 -41.70 -8.41
CA GLU A 14 9.18 -41.24 -9.01
C GLU A 14 9.39 -39.71 -8.83
N GLY A 15 8.32 -38.92 -8.96
CA GLY A 15 8.36 -37.47 -8.70
C GLY A 15 8.62 -37.13 -7.22
N ALA A 16 8.07 -37.92 -6.29
CA ALA A 16 8.27 -37.73 -4.86
C ALA A 16 9.73 -37.99 -4.42
N ALA A 17 10.44 -38.90 -5.10
CA ALA A 17 11.85 -39.17 -4.82
C ALA A 17 12.80 -38.01 -5.20
N HIS A 18 12.34 -37.09 -6.06
CA HIS A 18 13.12 -35.94 -6.54
C HIS A 18 12.65 -34.60 -5.95
N ALA A 19 11.70 -34.63 -5.01
CA ALA A 19 11.30 -33.42 -4.29
C ALA A 19 12.44 -32.97 -3.36
N PRO A 20 12.92 -31.72 -3.47
CA PRO A 20 13.95 -31.22 -2.57
C PRO A 20 13.44 -31.23 -1.13
N SER A 21 14.23 -31.77 -0.21
CA SER A 21 13.93 -31.73 1.22
C SER A 21 13.89 -30.29 1.73
N ASP A 22 13.19 -30.06 2.83
CA ASP A 22 13.02 -28.73 3.45
C ASP A 22 14.36 -28.02 3.71
N ASP A 23 15.41 -28.78 4.01
CA ASP A 23 16.78 -28.28 4.18
C ASP A 23 17.38 -27.69 2.88
N GLY A 24 17.02 -28.26 1.72
CA GLY A 24 17.45 -27.78 0.40
C GLY A 24 16.81 -26.45 -0.01
N MET A 25 15.55 -26.21 0.39
CA MET A 25 14.87 -24.94 0.14
C MET A 25 15.44 -23.80 0.98
N LEU A 26 15.72 -24.05 2.26
CA LEU A 26 16.34 -23.06 3.15
C LEU A 26 17.74 -22.65 2.67
N ALA A 27 18.58 -23.62 2.27
CA ALA A 27 19.90 -23.35 1.73
C ALA A 27 19.86 -22.49 0.46
N ALA A 28 18.91 -22.74 -0.45
CA ALA A 28 18.74 -21.98 -1.69
C ALA A 28 18.31 -20.52 -1.45
N VAL A 29 17.43 -20.29 -0.46
CA VAL A 29 17.00 -18.94 -0.08
C VAL A 29 18.14 -18.14 0.55
N HIS A 30 18.92 -18.74 1.46
CA HIS A 30 20.06 -18.08 2.10
C HIS A 30 21.14 -17.66 1.09
N HIS A 31 21.39 -18.47 0.06
CA HIS A 31 22.38 -18.15 -0.99
C HIS A 31 21.96 -16.95 -1.84
N ARG A 32 20.66 -16.81 -2.13
CA ARG A 32 20.11 -15.69 -2.94
C ARG A 32 20.13 -14.36 -2.18
N VAL A 33 19.91 -14.38 -0.87
CA VAL A 33 19.96 -13.19 -0.02
C VAL A 33 21.40 -12.70 0.19
N ARG A 34 22.37 -13.60 0.38
CA ARG A 34 23.78 -13.24 0.61
C ARG A 34 24.41 -12.57 -0.62
N ARG A 35 24.09 -13.03 -1.84
CA ARG A 35 24.61 -12.48 -3.10
C ARG A 35 24.14 -11.04 -3.40
N ARG A 36 22.99 -10.61 -2.84
CA ARG A 36 22.47 -9.24 -3.00
C ARG A 36 23.08 -8.22 -2.04
N ARG A 37 23.64 -8.65 -0.91
CA ARG A 37 24.23 -7.75 0.09
C ARG A 37 25.65 -7.30 -0.28
N THR A 38 26.40 -8.13 -1.00
CA THR A 38 27.80 -7.81 -1.35
C THR A 38 27.97 -6.82 -2.50
N THR A 39 26.93 -6.56 -3.30
CA THR A 39 26.96 -5.58 -4.40
C THR A 39 26.61 -4.15 -4.00
N ARG A 40 26.26 -3.86 -2.73
CA ARG A 40 25.82 -2.53 -2.27
C ARG A 40 26.83 -1.76 -1.39
N LEU A 41 28.09 -2.21 -1.29
CA LEU A 41 29.10 -1.58 -0.41
C LEU A 41 30.32 -1.00 -1.13
N ALA A 42 30.20 -0.60 -2.39
CA ALA A 42 31.21 0.21 -3.04
C ALA A 42 30.55 1.46 -3.65
N VAL A 43 31.20 2.62 -3.47
CA VAL A 43 30.83 3.99 -3.91
C VAL A 43 29.94 4.73 -2.89
N ALA A 44 30.31 5.83 -2.23
CA ALA A 44 31.39 6.78 -2.41
C ALA A 44 31.80 7.46 -1.08
N ALA A 45 33.07 7.84 -1.02
CA ALA A 45 33.68 8.75 -0.05
C ALA A 45 33.65 10.21 -0.57
N GLY A 46 33.74 11.18 0.35
CA GLY A 46 33.99 12.62 0.09
C GLY A 46 32.71 13.42 -0.20
N VAL A 47 32.38 14.53 0.46
CA VAL A 47 33.21 15.68 0.84
C VAL A 47 32.57 16.40 2.05
N ALA A 48 33.39 16.75 3.04
CA ALA A 48 33.06 17.73 4.07
C ALA A 48 33.69 19.07 3.70
N VAL A 49 32.92 20.16 3.67
CA VAL A 49 33.44 21.54 3.72
C VAL A 49 32.58 22.35 4.69
N LEU A 50 33.30 22.94 5.65
CA LEU A 50 32.85 23.84 6.70
C LEU A 50 32.32 25.18 6.14
N GLY A 51 31.28 25.71 6.79
CA GLY A 51 30.86 27.10 6.68
C GLY A 51 30.27 27.57 8.00
N LEU A 52 31.13 28.08 8.89
CA LEU A 52 30.77 28.73 10.15
C LEU A 52 30.41 30.21 9.92
N ALA A 53 29.53 30.69 10.81
CA ALA A 53 29.36 32.06 11.28
C ALA A 53 28.52 33.05 10.45
N GLY A 54 27.46 33.55 11.11
CA GLY A 54 26.65 34.68 10.67
C GLY A 54 25.51 34.93 11.65
N GLY A 55 25.85 35.41 12.85
CA GLY A 55 24.86 35.82 13.85
C GLY A 55 24.22 37.16 13.51
N ALA A 56 22.93 37.31 13.83
CA ALA A 56 22.32 38.61 14.09
C ALA A 56 21.33 38.45 15.24
N VAL A 57 21.70 39.07 16.35
CA VAL A 57 20.89 39.31 17.54
C VAL A 57 19.73 40.23 17.17
N TYR A 58 18.50 39.87 17.52
CA TYR A 58 17.42 40.85 17.68
C TYR A 58 16.87 40.74 19.10
N VAL A 59 17.13 41.76 19.90
CA VAL A 59 16.63 41.87 21.28
C VAL A 59 15.17 42.31 21.25
N ALA A 60 14.43 41.72 22.19
CA ALA A 60 13.03 41.89 22.54
C ALA A 60 12.53 43.33 22.65
N GLN A 61 11.22 43.52 22.41
CA GLN A 61 10.20 43.69 23.48
C GLN A 61 8.84 44.09 22.86
N HIS A 62 7.74 43.48 23.34
CA HIS A 62 6.59 44.16 23.96
C HIS A 62 5.37 43.22 24.11
N GLY A 63 4.93 43.03 25.36
CA GLY A 63 3.52 42.87 25.77
C GLY A 63 2.90 41.46 25.67
N PRO A 64 2.27 40.94 26.74
CA PRO A 64 1.42 39.76 26.64
C PRO A 64 0.08 40.17 25.98
N PRO A 65 -0.42 39.48 24.95
CA PRO A 65 -1.82 39.62 24.58
C PRO A 65 -2.68 38.87 25.60
N ASP A 66 -3.73 39.56 26.02
CA ASP A 66 -4.76 39.12 26.95
C ASP A 66 -5.25 37.69 26.68
N MET A 67 -5.45 36.97 27.79
CA MET A 67 -6.20 35.73 27.83
C MET A 67 -7.65 35.99 27.42
N THR A 68 -7.91 35.93 26.11
CA THR A 68 -9.22 35.55 25.61
C THR A 68 -9.15 34.06 25.30
N ALA A 69 -9.74 33.28 26.21
CA ALA A 69 -10.02 31.87 26.03
C ALA A 69 -10.91 31.71 24.79
N THR A 70 -10.28 31.54 23.63
CA THR A 70 -10.96 31.04 22.44
C THR A 70 -11.24 29.56 22.70
N ALA A 71 -12.52 29.22 22.65
CA ALA A 71 -13.06 27.89 22.88
C ALA A 71 -12.16 26.80 22.33
N ALA A 72 -11.89 25.80 23.17
CA ALA A 72 -11.29 24.55 22.77
C ALA A 72 -12.02 24.04 21.51
N GLY A 73 -11.38 24.17 20.36
CA GLY A 73 -11.76 23.44 19.17
C GLY A 73 -11.85 21.98 19.59
N SER A 74 -13.01 21.36 19.37
CA SER A 74 -13.15 19.91 19.50
C SER A 74 -11.93 19.26 18.84
N PRO A 75 -11.32 18.20 19.42
CA PRO A 75 -10.23 17.52 18.74
C PRO A 75 -10.75 17.12 17.36
N GLN A 76 -10.29 17.82 16.32
CA GLN A 76 -10.48 17.38 14.95
C GLN A 76 -9.71 16.07 14.90
N ARG A 77 -10.44 14.97 15.13
CA ARG A 77 -9.99 13.62 14.83
C ARG A 77 -9.32 13.74 13.47
N PRO A 78 -8.03 13.37 13.30
CA PRO A 78 -7.32 13.55 12.03
C PRO A 78 -8.20 13.02 10.91
N GLY A 79 -8.85 13.96 10.23
CA GLY A 79 -9.99 13.71 9.39
C GLY A 79 -9.48 13.54 7.99
N ALA A 80 -10.05 12.59 7.26
CA ALA A 80 -9.77 12.45 5.86
C ALA A 80 -9.90 13.80 5.13
N HIS A 81 -8.95 14.12 4.27
CA HIS A 81 -9.09 15.27 3.39
C HIS A 81 -10.40 15.17 2.58
N PRO A 82 -11.19 16.24 2.44
CA PRO A 82 -12.47 16.19 1.70
C PRO A 82 -12.33 15.65 0.28
N GLY A 83 -11.19 15.89 -0.36
CA GLY A 83 -10.92 15.46 -1.74
C GLY A 83 -10.82 13.94 -1.92
N VAL A 84 -10.43 13.18 -0.90
CA VAL A 84 -10.23 11.72 -1.01
C VAL A 84 -11.49 10.92 -0.66
N VAL A 85 -12.42 11.52 0.08
CA VAL A 85 -13.68 10.88 0.47
C VAL A 85 -14.53 10.59 -0.77
N GLY A 86 -15.08 9.38 -0.85
CA GLY A 86 -15.93 8.95 -1.96
C GLY A 86 -15.74 7.48 -2.36
N MET A 87 -16.40 7.10 -3.45
CA MET A 87 -16.27 5.81 -4.11
C MET A 87 -15.39 5.95 -5.35
N TRP A 88 -14.51 4.97 -5.56
CA TRP A 88 -13.43 5.04 -6.52
C TRP A 88 -13.27 3.71 -7.26
N GLU A 89 -13.44 3.74 -8.59
CA GLU A 89 -13.20 2.61 -9.47
C GLU A 89 -11.75 2.59 -9.96
N PRO A 90 -11.10 1.42 -10.03
CA PRO A 90 -9.73 1.33 -10.54
C PRO A 90 -9.71 1.59 -12.05
N VAL A 91 -8.80 2.48 -12.48
CA VAL A 91 -8.47 2.76 -13.89
C VAL A 91 -7.21 2.00 -14.29
N SER A 92 -6.24 1.94 -13.39
CA SER A 92 -5.02 1.14 -13.53
C SER A 92 -4.51 0.72 -12.16
N VAL A 93 -3.84 -0.44 -12.09
CA VAL A 93 -3.11 -0.87 -10.90
C VAL A 93 -1.77 -1.43 -11.34
N THR A 94 -0.69 -0.89 -10.78
CA THR A 94 0.67 -1.24 -11.19
C THR A 94 0.95 -2.72 -10.97
N GLY A 95 1.46 -3.38 -12.01
CA GLY A 95 1.77 -4.82 -11.98
C GLY A 95 0.54 -5.73 -12.13
N PHE A 96 -0.67 -5.19 -12.28
CA PHE A 96 -1.88 -5.97 -12.55
C PHE A 96 -2.25 -5.91 -14.04
N SER A 97 -2.27 -7.07 -14.69
CA SER A 97 -2.65 -7.21 -16.11
C SER A 97 -4.00 -7.91 -16.32
N GLY A 98 -4.74 -8.17 -15.25
CA GLY A 98 -6.07 -8.79 -15.32
C GLY A 98 -7.16 -7.78 -15.69
N SER A 99 -8.40 -8.25 -15.76
CA SER A 99 -9.55 -7.38 -15.96
C SER A 99 -9.82 -6.54 -14.71
N LEU A 100 -9.94 -5.22 -14.89
CA LEU A 100 -10.40 -4.30 -13.84
C LEU A 100 -11.92 -4.33 -13.64
N LYS A 101 -12.63 -5.03 -14.54
CA LYS A 101 -14.06 -5.34 -14.40
C LYS A 101 -14.20 -6.75 -13.84
N SER A 102 -15.09 -6.92 -12.88
CA SER A 102 -15.44 -8.26 -12.39
C SER A 102 -16.63 -8.83 -13.17
N PRO A 103 -16.58 -10.10 -13.59
CA PRO A 103 -17.73 -10.79 -14.16
C PRO A 103 -18.78 -11.21 -13.12
N ARG A 104 -18.53 -11.04 -11.81
CA ARG A 104 -19.33 -11.64 -10.73
C ARG A 104 -20.40 -10.74 -10.11
N ASN A 105 -20.90 -9.73 -10.82
CA ASN A 105 -21.80 -8.69 -10.27
C ASN A 105 -21.22 -7.95 -9.03
N GLN A 106 -19.94 -8.11 -8.73
CA GLN A 106 -19.23 -7.43 -7.65
C GLN A 106 -18.18 -6.52 -8.26
N VAL A 107 -18.44 -5.22 -8.32
CA VAL A 107 -17.52 -4.27 -8.96
C VAL A 107 -16.26 -4.10 -8.08
N PRO A 108 -15.04 -4.20 -8.65
CA PRO A 108 -13.83 -3.79 -7.95
C PRO A 108 -13.92 -2.29 -7.64
N LEU A 109 -13.87 -1.94 -6.36
CA LEU A 109 -14.19 -0.59 -5.90
C LEU A 109 -13.49 -0.31 -4.58
N ILE A 110 -13.06 0.93 -4.37
CA ILE A 110 -12.63 1.46 -3.08
C ILE A 110 -13.68 2.47 -2.58
N THR A 111 -14.02 2.39 -1.30
CA THR A 111 -14.82 3.41 -0.61
C THR A 111 -14.00 4.00 0.54
N LEU A 112 -13.87 5.33 0.56
CA LEU A 112 -13.17 6.09 1.60
C LEU A 112 -14.18 7.02 2.28
N THR A 113 -14.42 6.81 3.57
CA THR A 113 -15.44 7.55 4.34
C THR A 113 -14.81 8.69 5.15
N GLY A 114 -15.59 9.73 5.44
CA GLY A 114 -15.11 10.92 6.16
C GLY A 114 -14.65 10.66 7.61
N ASP A 115 -15.06 9.54 8.21
CA ASP A 115 -14.65 9.12 9.56
C ASP A 115 -13.33 8.31 9.58
N GLY A 116 -12.64 8.21 8.44
CA GLY A 116 -11.35 7.55 8.32
C GLY A 116 -11.46 6.02 8.26
N ARG A 117 -12.54 5.49 7.68
CA ARG A 117 -12.70 4.07 7.37
C ARG A 117 -12.61 3.83 5.86
N TRP A 118 -12.10 2.68 5.47
CA TRP A 118 -12.09 2.27 4.08
C TRP A 118 -12.67 0.87 3.91
N THR A 119 -13.27 0.64 2.75
CA THR A 119 -13.57 -0.71 2.24
C THR A 119 -13.02 -0.84 0.83
N ALA A 120 -12.57 -2.04 0.47
CA ALA A 120 -12.12 -2.35 -0.87
C ALA A 120 -12.70 -3.69 -1.30
N SER A 121 -13.36 -3.70 -2.45
CA SER A 121 -13.70 -4.89 -3.22
C SER A 121 -12.63 -5.12 -4.26
N ASP A 122 -12.15 -6.35 -4.36
CA ASP A 122 -11.22 -6.80 -5.40
C ASP A 122 -11.96 -7.45 -6.60
N GLY A 123 -13.30 -7.51 -6.53
CA GLY A 123 -14.20 -8.16 -7.49
C GLY A 123 -14.66 -9.57 -7.10
N CYS A 124 -14.12 -10.15 -6.03
CA CYS A 124 -14.46 -11.48 -5.51
C CYS A 124 -14.43 -11.53 -3.96
N ASN A 125 -13.53 -10.75 -3.36
CA ASN A 125 -13.32 -10.58 -1.93
C ASN A 125 -13.48 -9.12 -1.52
N THR A 126 -13.67 -8.93 -0.22
CA THR A 126 -13.69 -7.62 0.42
C THR A 126 -12.67 -7.54 1.54
N ALA A 127 -12.09 -6.35 1.70
CA ALA A 127 -11.26 -5.97 2.82
C ALA A 127 -11.72 -4.61 3.36
N SER A 128 -11.38 -4.32 4.61
CA SER A 128 -11.70 -3.05 5.25
C SER A 128 -10.62 -2.61 6.21
N GLY A 129 -10.70 -1.37 6.66
CA GLY A 129 -9.86 -0.91 7.75
C GLY A 129 -9.96 0.59 8.00
N ARG A 130 -8.86 1.17 8.49
CA ARG A 130 -8.75 2.60 8.81
C ARG A 130 -7.74 3.27 7.92
N TYR A 131 -7.94 4.55 7.67
CA TYR A 131 -6.98 5.37 6.97
C TYR A 131 -6.84 6.76 7.58
N LYS A 132 -5.71 7.39 7.27
CA LYS A 132 -5.46 8.81 7.46
C LYS A 132 -5.00 9.39 6.12
N ALA A 133 -5.52 10.56 5.78
CA ALA A 133 -5.13 11.32 4.60
C ALA A 133 -5.00 12.80 4.98
N GLY A 134 -3.83 13.38 4.74
CA GLY A 134 -3.45 14.71 5.24
C GLY A 134 -2.40 15.35 4.35
N GLY A 135 -2.67 16.54 3.78
CA GLY A 135 -1.77 17.07 2.75
C GLY A 135 -1.68 16.10 1.57
N ASP A 136 -0.47 15.68 1.23
CA ASP A 136 -0.19 14.63 0.24
C ASP A 136 0.04 13.23 0.84
N GLN A 137 0.00 13.09 2.18
CA GLN A 137 0.32 11.85 2.87
C GLN A 137 -0.91 10.94 2.99
N PHE A 138 -0.69 9.64 2.84
CA PHE A 138 -1.70 8.60 3.03
C PHE A 138 -1.13 7.44 3.85
N ALA A 139 -1.95 6.87 4.72
CA ALA A 139 -1.63 5.62 5.41
C ALA A 139 -2.92 4.86 5.72
N ALA A 140 -2.91 3.55 5.50
CA ALA A 140 -4.04 2.68 5.84
C ALA A 140 -3.61 1.42 6.60
N THR A 141 -4.47 0.97 7.48
CA THR A 141 -4.38 -0.32 8.17
C THR A 141 -5.56 -1.19 7.79
N THR A 142 -5.40 -2.50 7.83
CA THR A 142 -6.49 -3.46 7.67
C THR A 142 -7.12 -3.75 9.04
N GLU A 143 -8.45 -3.82 9.09
CA GLU A 143 -9.22 -4.24 10.26
C GLU A 143 -10.40 -5.13 9.84
N GLY A 144 -10.81 -6.01 10.76
CA GLY A 144 -11.97 -6.86 10.58
C GLY A 144 -11.71 -8.12 9.74
N PRO A 145 -12.74 -8.94 9.53
CA PRO A 145 -12.64 -10.14 8.74
C PRO A 145 -12.40 -9.79 7.26
N SER A 146 -11.64 -10.66 6.57
CA SER A 146 -11.50 -10.63 5.11
C SER A 146 -11.93 -11.98 4.53
N THR A 147 -12.47 -11.95 3.33
CA THR A 147 -12.74 -13.16 2.55
C THR A 147 -11.50 -13.44 1.69
N LEU A 148 -11.05 -14.70 1.61
CA LEU A 148 -9.85 -15.09 0.84
C LEU A 148 -10.18 -16.20 -0.17
N ILE A 149 -11.11 -15.91 -1.08
CA ILE A 149 -11.42 -16.78 -2.22
C ILE A 149 -10.36 -16.56 -3.31
N GLY A 150 -9.78 -17.65 -3.80
CA GLY A 150 -8.79 -17.64 -4.88
C GLY A 150 -9.43 -17.25 -6.22
N CYS A 151 -9.29 -15.98 -6.61
CA CYS A 151 -9.76 -15.39 -7.85
C CYS A 151 -8.65 -14.49 -8.44
N ALA A 152 -8.65 -14.24 -9.75
CA ALA A 152 -7.77 -13.25 -10.36
C ALA A 152 -8.34 -11.84 -10.16
N ASN A 153 -7.93 -11.18 -9.07
CA ASN A 153 -8.61 -9.99 -8.53
C ASN A 153 -7.79 -8.71 -8.63
N VAL A 154 -8.49 -7.58 -8.68
CA VAL A 154 -7.85 -6.25 -8.66
C VAL A 154 -7.32 -5.96 -7.26
N PRO A 155 -6.00 -5.74 -7.04
CA PRO A 155 -5.42 -5.74 -5.70
C PRO A 155 -5.60 -4.40 -4.96
N ASN A 156 -6.85 -3.92 -4.85
CA ASN A 156 -7.20 -2.62 -4.25
C ASN A 156 -6.76 -2.50 -2.78
N ALA A 157 -6.92 -3.56 -1.99
CA ALA A 157 -6.47 -3.56 -0.60
C ALA A 157 -4.94 -3.43 -0.48
N HIS A 158 -4.19 -4.01 -1.43
CA HIS A 158 -2.73 -3.87 -1.48
C HIS A 158 -2.33 -2.43 -1.78
N VAL A 159 -2.98 -1.79 -2.76
CA VAL A 159 -2.73 -0.37 -3.08
C VAL A 159 -2.91 0.51 -1.85
N LEU A 160 -4.04 0.38 -1.14
CA LEU A 160 -4.31 1.20 0.05
C LEU A 160 -3.30 0.97 1.17
N THR A 161 -2.92 -0.28 1.44
CA THR A 161 -2.04 -0.62 2.56
C THR A 161 -0.56 -0.33 2.29
N HIS A 162 -0.15 -0.13 1.04
CA HIS A 162 1.22 0.20 0.65
C HIS A 162 1.40 1.65 0.22
N ALA A 163 0.32 2.41 0.09
CA ALA A 163 0.37 3.82 -0.24
C ALA A 163 0.99 4.63 0.90
N ALA A 164 1.91 5.54 0.54
CA ALA A 164 2.52 6.52 1.43
C ALA A 164 2.06 7.94 1.09
N THR A 165 1.80 8.22 -0.19
CA THR A 165 1.25 9.50 -0.64
C THR A 165 0.11 9.30 -1.64
N TYR A 166 -0.62 10.37 -1.90
CA TYR A 166 -1.71 10.40 -2.86
C TYR A 166 -1.80 11.75 -3.57
N ALA A 167 -2.41 11.75 -4.74
CA ALA A 167 -2.79 12.96 -5.47
C ALA A 167 -4.25 12.88 -5.91
N VAL A 168 -5.00 13.96 -5.73
CA VAL A 168 -6.36 14.12 -6.27
C VAL A 168 -6.33 15.18 -7.37
N ARG A 169 -6.81 14.83 -8.56
CA ARG A 169 -6.88 15.71 -9.74
C ARG A 169 -8.28 15.63 -10.34
N GLY A 170 -9.16 16.53 -9.91
CA GLY A 170 -10.58 16.47 -10.28
C GLY A 170 -11.21 15.15 -9.81
N ASP A 171 -11.59 14.30 -10.76
CA ASP A 171 -12.19 12.98 -10.52
C ASP A 171 -11.18 11.83 -10.52
N GLU A 172 -9.88 12.13 -10.55
CA GLU A 172 -8.81 11.13 -10.48
C GLU A 172 -8.16 11.10 -9.08
N LEU A 173 -7.93 9.90 -8.56
CA LEU A 173 -7.16 9.64 -7.34
C LEU A 173 -6.03 8.68 -7.67
N ILE A 174 -4.80 9.11 -7.39
CA ILE A 174 -3.59 8.34 -7.65
C ILE A 174 -2.90 8.07 -6.32
N PHE A 175 -2.51 6.82 -6.09
CA PHE A 175 -1.74 6.41 -4.92
C PHE A 175 -0.29 6.11 -5.30
N TYR A 176 0.65 6.50 -4.43
CA TYR A 176 2.06 6.24 -4.61
C TYR A 176 2.66 5.53 -3.38
N GLY A 177 3.63 4.67 -3.62
CA GLY A 177 4.41 4.00 -2.59
C GLY A 177 5.42 4.93 -1.93
N ALA A 178 6.05 4.45 -0.87
CA ALA A 178 7.08 5.21 -0.14
C ALA A 178 8.33 5.55 -0.97
N ASP A 179 8.55 4.82 -2.07
CA ASP A 179 9.61 5.07 -3.06
C ASP A 179 9.18 6.05 -4.17
N GLY A 180 7.95 6.55 -4.12
CA GLY A 180 7.36 7.44 -5.12
C GLY A 180 6.79 6.72 -6.34
N ALA A 181 6.82 5.37 -6.38
CA ALA A 181 6.24 4.62 -7.48
C ALA A 181 4.71 4.69 -7.45
N GLU A 182 4.06 4.88 -8.61
CA GLU A 182 2.61 4.78 -8.72
C GLU A 182 2.16 3.35 -8.39
N LEU A 183 1.17 3.22 -7.51
CA LEU A 183 0.57 1.94 -7.14
C LEU A 183 -0.74 1.69 -7.89
N GLY A 184 -1.52 2.75 -8.12
CA GLY A 184 -2.75 2.66 -8.89
C GLY A 184 -3.43 4.00 -9.06
N THR A 185 -4.17 4.10 -10.15
CA THR A 185 -4.98 5.26 -10.53
C THR A 185 -6.44 4.86 -10.51
N TYR A 186 -7.27 5.73 -9.96
CA TYR A 186 -8.69 5.51 -9.72
C TYR A 186 -9.52 6.69 -10.22
N ARG A 187 -10.74 6.39 -10.64
CA ARG A 187 -11.73 7.39 -11.04
C ARG A 187 -12.88 7.43 -10.04
N ARG A 188 -13.33 8.63 -9.70
CA ARG A 188 -14.50 8.85 -8.85
C ARG A 188 -15.74 8.27 -9.51
N VAL A 189 -16.54 7.55 -8.73
CA VAL A 189 -17.89 7.13 -9.15
C VAL A 189 -18.81 8.33 -9.02
N ALA A 190 -19.46 8.73 -10.12
CA ALA A 190 -20.46 9.78 -10.12
C ALA A 190 -21.70 9.32 -9.35
N ASN A 191 -22.28 10.22 -8.55
CA ASN A 191 -23.58 10.02 -7.92
C ASN A 191 -24.72 10.23 -8.91
#